data_AF-A0A1I8MLD2-F1
#
_entry.id   AF-A0A1I8MLD2-F1
#
_cell.length_a   1.000
_cell.length_b   1.000
_cell.length_c   1.000
_cell.angle_alpha   90.00
_cell.angle_beta   90.00
_cell.angle_gamma   90.00
#
_symmetry.space_group_name_H-M   'P 1'
#
loop_
_entity.id
_entity.type
_entity.pdbx_description
1 polymer ?
#
loop_
_entity_poly.entity_id
_entity_poly.type
_entity_poly.pdbx_seq_one_letter_code
_entity_poly.pdbx_strand_id
1 'polypeptide(L)'
;MELKNEESEEHEKRSQEKLHCGAPCHAMFFPEKERTVLRYWVGSWAAVCVASCLFTVLTFLIDSSRFRYPERAIVFLAVCYLVVGCAYVAGLGAGDSVACREPFPPPVKLGRLQMMSTITQGHRQSTACAILFMALYFCCMAAFAWWSCLAFAWFLAAGLKWGHEAIENKSHLFHLVAWAIPALQTISVLALAKVEGE
;
A
#
# COMPACT_ATOMS: atom_id res chain seq x y z
N MET A 1 -29.31 -39.22 25.10
CA MET A 1 -29.52 -38.32 23.94
C MET A 1 -29.13 -36.89 24.31
N GLU A 2 -29.46 -36.43 25.51
CA GLU A 2 -29.04 -35.12 26.07
C GLU A 2 -27.52 -34.94 26.19
N LEU A 3 -26.77 -35.96 26.64
CA LEU A 3 -25.30 -35.90 26.73
C LEU A 3 -24.60 -35.67 25.36
N LYS A 4 -25.22 -36.10 24.25
CA LYS A 4 -24.69 -35.91 22.90
C LYS A 4 -24.96 -34.50 22.35
N ASN A 5 -25.98 -33.83 22.90
CA ASN A 5 -26.30 -32.44 22.58
C ASN A 5 -25.40 -31.48 23.37
N GLU A 6 -25.08 -31.78 24.65
CA GLU A 6 -24.11 -31.00 25.44
C GLU A 6 -22.68 -31.07 24.84
N GLU A 7 -22.25 -32.24 24.38
CA GLU A 7 -20.95 -32.41 23.69
C GLU A 7 -20.90 -31.61 22.37
N SER A 8 -22.02 -31.52 21.64
CA SER A 8 -22.11 -30.76 20.38
C SER A 8 -22.13 -29.25 20.61
N GLU A 9 -22.80 -28.77 21.67
CA GLU A 9 -22.80 -27.34 22.06
C GLU A 9 -21.44 -26.89 22.61
N GLU A 10 -20.71 -27.74 23.34
CA GLU A 10 -19.35 -27.45 23.80
C GLU A 10 -18.34 -27.45 22.65
N HIS A 11 -18.51 -28.33 21.66
CA HIS A 11 -17.68 -28.37 20.45
C HIS A 11 -17.92 -27.17 19.53
N GLU A 12 -19.18 -26.69 19.43
CA GLU A 12 -19.52 -25.47 18.71
C GLU A 12 -18.99 -24.22 19.43
N LYS A 13 -19.10 -24.15 20.77
CA LYS A 13 -18.46 -23.10 21.58
C LYS A 13 -16.94 -23.09 21.44
N ARG A 14 -16.27 -24.25 21.47
CA ARG A 14 -14.82 -24.38 21.30
C ARG A 14 -14.36 -24.05 19.86
N SER A 15 -15.20 -24.31 18.87
CA SER A 15 -14.99 -23.90 17.48
C SER A 15 -15.16 -22.38 17.33
N GLN A 16 -16.13 -21.79 18.02
CA GLN A 16 -16.38 -20.34 18.05
C GLN A 16 -15.31 -19.58 18.84
N GLU A 17 -14.77 -20.17 19.91
CA GLU A 17 -13.69 -19.62 20.74
C GLU A 17 -12.33 -19.62 20.02
N LYS A 18 -12.13 -20.56 19.08
CA LYS A 18 -10.99 -20.55 18.14
C LYS A 18 -11.21 -19.65 16.91
N LEU A 19 -12.43 -19.15 16.68
CA LEU A 19 -12.80 -18.44 15.45
C LEU A 19 -12.42 -16.94 15.47
N HIS A 20 -11.92 -16.42 16.60
CA HIS A 20 -11.61 -15.00 16.80
C HIS A 20 -10.19 -14.76 17.32
N CYS A 21 -9.19 -15.42 16.73
CA CYS A 21 -7.77 -15.14 17.00
C CYS A 21 -7.22 -14.14 15.97
N GLY A 22 -6.72 -12.98 16.43
CA GLY A 22 -6.04 -11.99 15.59
C GLY A 22 -4.53 -11.96 15.86
N ALA A 23 -3.73 -11.68 14.84
CA ALA A 23 -2.28 -11.55 14.99
C ALA A 23 -1.92 -10.37 15.91
N PRO A 24 -0.98 -10.54 16.87
CA PRO A 24 -0.55 -9.46 17.75
C PRO A 24 0.24 -8.40 16.95
N CYS A 25 -0.03 -7.12 17.21
CA CYS A 25 0.61 -6.01 16.51
C CYS A 25 2.11 -5.88 16.83
N HIS A 26 2.50 -6.28 18.04
CA HIS A 26 3.90 -6.36 18.45
C HIS A 26 4.35 -7.82 18.57
N ALA A 27 5.63 -8.07 18.29
CA ALA A 27 6.35 -9.31 18.57
C ALA A 27 5.94 -10.59 17.78
N MET A 28 5.40 -10.47 16.56
CA MET A 28 5.12 -11.66 15.74
C MET A 28 6.38 -12.35 15.18
N PHE A 29 7.34 -11.59 14.63
CA PHE A 29 8.56 -12.15 14.01
C PHE A 29 9.89 -11.54 14.47
N PHE A 30 9.92 -10.24 14.84
CA PHE A 30 11.16 -9.53 15.20
C PHE A 30 11.08 -8.89 16.60
N PRO A 31 12.21 -8.69 17.31
CA PRO A 31 12.27 -7.88 18.54
C PRO A 31 12.10 -6.39 18.24
N GLU A 32 11.67 -5.59 19.22
CA GLU A 32 11.36 -4.16 19.02
C GLU A 32 12.55 -3.32 18.54
N LYS A 33 13.76 -3.63 19.02
CA LYS A 33 14.98 -2.92 18.63
C LYS A 33 15.24 -3.01 17.13
N GLU A 34 15.04 -4.19 16.54
CA GLU A 34 15.27 -4.42 15.10
C GLU A 34 14.22 -3.71 14.25
N ARG A 35 12.95 -3.71 14.68
CA ARG A 35 11.88 -2.97 14.01
C ARG A 35 12.12 -1.47 13.99
N THR A 36 12.60 -0.90 15.09
CA THR A 36 12.92 0.54 15.14
C THR A 36 14.06 0.90 14.19
N VAL A 37 15.09 0.05 14.09
CA VAL A 37 16.17 0.24 13.11
C VAL A 37 15.63 0.19 11.68
N LEU A 38 14.78 -0.79 11.35
CA LEU A 38 14.15 -0.89 10.03
C LEU A 38 13.26 0.32 9.70
N ARG A 39 12.48 0.80 10.68
CA ARG A 39 11.62 1.99 10.52
C ARG A 39 12.46 3.24 10.20
N TYR A 40 13.53 3.49 10.96
CA TYR A 40 14.42 4.63 10.67
C TYR A 40 15.14 4.48 9.34
N TRP A 41 15.55 3.26 8.99
CA TRP A 41 16.18 2.96 7.71
C TRP A 41 15.24 3.26 6.53
N VAL A 42 14.06 2.64 6.50
CA VAL A 42 13.04 2.86 5.46
C VAL A 42 12.61 4.33 5.43
N GLY A 43 12.49 4.98 6.59
CA GLY A 43 12.17 6.40 6.69
C GLY A 43 13.19 7.33 6.07
N SER A 44 14.48 7.03 6.26
CA SER A 44 15.57 7.78 5.62
C SER A 44 15.48 7.70 4.09
N TRP A 45 15.30 6.49 3.55
CA TRP A 45 15.14 6.29 2.10
C TRP A 45 13.86 6.93 1.55
N ALA A 46 12.76 6.85 2.29
CA ALA A 46 11.50 7.50 1.92
C ALA A 46 11.66 9.03 1.88
N ALA A 47 12.34 9.64 2.85
CA ALA A 47 12.57 11.09 2.88
C ALA A 47 13.43 11.54 1.68
N VAL A 48 14.48 10.80 1.34
CA VAL A 48 15.31 11.07 0.15
C VAL A 48 14.47 10.94 -1.13
N CYS A 49 13.61 9.92 -1.21
CA CYS A 49 12.71 9.72 -2.35
C CYS A 49 11.69 10.86 -2.49
N VAL A 50 11.09 11.32 -1.38
CA VAL A 50 10.16 12.46 -1.38
C VAL A 50 10.86 13.73 -1.85
N ALA A 51 12.04 14.02 -1.33
CA ALA A 51 12.80 15.21 -1.71
C ALA A 51 13.15 15.21 -3.21
N SER A 52 13.61 14.07 -3.74
CA SER A 52 13.96 13.95 -5.16
C SER A 52 12.73 14.03 -6.07
N CYS A 53 11.65 13.32 -5.73
CA CYS A 53 10.42 13.35 -6.53
C CYS A 53 9.74 14.72 -6.49
N LEU A 54 9.74 15.39 -5.33
CA LEU A 54 9.20 16.74 -5.19
C LEU A 54 9.98 17.72 -6.08
N PHE A 55 11.31 17.65 -6.08
CA PHE A 55 12.14 18.47 -6.96
C PHE A 55 11.83 18.22 -8.44
N THR A 56 11.70 16.95 -8.86
CA THR A 56 11.32 16.60 -10.24
C THR A 56 9.96 17.16 -10.63
N VAL A 57 8.95 17.00 -9.76
CA VAL A 57 7.59 17.50 -10.02
C VAL A 57 7.56 19.02 -10.07
N LEU A 58 8.20 19.71 -9.13
CA LEU A 58 8.28 21.18 -9.13
C LEU A 58 8.98 21.70 -10.39
N THR A 59 10.07 21.07 -10.80
CA THR A 59 10.79 21.42 -12.03
C THR A 59 9.88 21.30 -13.25
N PHE A 60 9.10 20.22 -13.34
CA PHE A 60 8.13 20.04 -14.41
C PHE A 60 7.00 21.08 -14.37
N LEU A 61 6.52 21.46 -13.18
CA LEU A 61 5.47 22.49 -13.05
C LEU A 61 5.96 23.88 -13.48
N ILE A 62 7.25 24.19 -13.29
CA ILE A 62 7.86 25.45 -13.74
C ILE A 62 8.00 25.50 -15.27
N ASP A 63 8.44 24.40 -15.90
CA ASP A 63 8.59 24.33 -17.36
C ASP A 63 8.10 23.00 -17.94
N SER A 64 6.77 22.90 -18.09
CA SER A 64 6.12 21.73 -18.69
C SER A 64 6.22 21.68 -20.22
N SER A 65 6.56 22.82 -20.84
CA SER A 65 6.63 22.99 -22.29
C SER A 65 7.86 22.30 -22.91
N ARG A 66 8.92 22.16 -22.12
CA ARG A 66 10.20 21.59 -22.55
C ARG A 66 10.20 20.07 -22.65
N PHE A 67 9.40 19.38 -21.84
CA PHE A 67 9.37 17.92 -21.81
C PHE A 67 8.36 17.38 -22.80
N ARG A 68 8.81 16.73 -23.89
CA ARG A 68 7.95 16.00 -24.83
C ARG A 68 7.85 14.52 -24.46
N TYR A 69 6.88 13.82 -25.03
CA TYR A 69 6.85 12.35 -24.96
C TYR A 69 8.13 11.76 -25.59
N PRO A 70 8.77 10.73 -25.00
CA PRO A 70 8.36 9.90 -23.84
C PRO A 70 8.81 10.41 -22.46
N GLU A 71 9.55 11.52 -22.37
CA GLU A 71 10.13 12.02 -21.11
C GLU A 71 9.07 12.39 -20.06
N ARG A 72 7.87 12.80 -20.50
CA ARG A 72 6.71 13.04 -19.62
C ARG A 72 6.32 11.82 -18.77
N ALA A 73 6.61 10.59 -19.21
CA ALA A 73 6.32 9.38 -18.43
C ALA A 73 7.09 9.35 -17.10
N ILE A 74 8.31 9.89 -17.07
CA ILE A 74 9.14 9.97 -15.86
C ILE A 74 8.50 10.87 -14.81
N VAL A 75 7.80 11.92 -15.22
CA VAL A 75 7.10 12.83 -14.32
C VAL A 75 5.92 12.12 -13.64
N PHE A 76 5.12 11.35 -14.40
CA PHE A 76 4.02 10.58 -13.81
C PHE A 76 4.52 9.50 -12.85
N LEU A 77 5.65 8.88 -13.17
CA LEU A 77 6.36 7.96 -12.27
C LEU A 77 6.76 8.66 -10.97
N ALA A 78 7.38 9.84 -11.05
CA ALA A 78 7.79 10.64 -9.90
C ALA A 78 6.59 11.08 -9.04
N VAL A 79 5.45 11.43 -9.64
CA VAL A 79 4.21 11.74 -8.91
C VAL A 79 3.72 10.52 -8.12
N CYS A 80 3.74 9.32 -8.72
CA CYS A 80 3.36 8.09 -8.03
C CYS A 80 4.28 7.81 -6.83
N TYR A 81 5.60 7.92 -7.03
CA TYR A 81 6.56 7.73 -5.94
C TYR A 81 6.51 8.82 -4.88
N LEU A 82 6.13 10.05 -5.22
CA LEU A 82 5.90 11.11 -4.25
C LEU A 82 4.75 10.76 -3.32
N VAL A 83 3.63 10.26 -3.85
CA VAL A 83 2.49 9.80 -3.03
C VAL A 83 2.90 8.63 -2.13
N VAL A 84 3.63 7.65 -2.68
CA VAL A 84 4.15 6.50 -1.92
C VAL A 84 5.08 6.96 -0.80
N GLY A 85 6.06 7.81 -1.11
CA GLY A 85 7.00 8.35 -0.13
C GLY A 85 6.30 9.15 0.98
N CYS A 86 5.32 9.99 0.62
CA CYS A 86 4.48 10.70 1.59
C CYS A 86 3.69 9.74 2.49
N ALA A 87 3.14 8.65 1.94
CA ALA A 87 2.45 7.64 2.74
C ALA A 87 3.39 6.93 3.73
N TYR A 88 4.63 6.61 3.32
CA TYR A 88 5.65 6.07 4.23
C TYR A 88 6.05 7.06 5.34
N VAL A 89 6.24 8.34 5.00
CA VAL A 89 6.56 9.39 5.98
C VAL A 89 5.39 9.62 6.94
N ALA A 90 4.15 9.62 6.45
CA ALA A 90 2.95 9.74 7.27
C ALA A 90 2.80 8.54 8.21
N GLY A 91 3.08 7.32 7.73
CA GLY A 91 3.09 6.11 8.55
C GLY A 91 4.13 6.16 9.68
N LEU A 92 5.31 6.72 9.42
CA LEU A 92 6.34 6.93 10.46
C LEU A 92 5.93 7.98 11.48
N GLY A 93 5.31 9.08 11.05
CA GLY A 93 4.84 10.14 11.93
C GLY A 93 3.69 9.71 12.84
N ALA A 94 2.79 8.85 12.33
CA ALA A 94 1.65 8.34 13.07
C ALA A 94 1.95 7.09 13.91
N GLY A 95 3.12 6.46 13.70
CA GLY A 95 3.63 5.36 14.52
C GLY A 95 2.70 4.15 14.54
N ASP A 96 2.62 3.48 15.70
CA ASP A 96 1.83 2.26 15.86
C ASP A 96 0.31 2.50 15.81
N SER A 97 -0.18 3.75 15.86
CA SER A 97 -1.62 4.06 15.79
C SER A 97 -2.26 3.80 14.42
N VAL A 98 -1.47 3.64 13.36
CA VAL A 98 -2.00 3.36 12.00
C VAL A 98 -2.19 1.86 11.76
N ALA A 99 -1.26 1.04 12.28
CA ALA A 99 -1.23 -0.40 12.05
C ALA A 99 -1.83 -1.20 13.23
N CYS A 100 -1.75 -0.68 14.45
CA CYS A 100 -2.27 -1.33 15.64
C CYS A 100 -3.66 -0.83 15.98
N ARG A 101 -4.55 -1.79 16.26
CA ARG A 101 -5.85 -1.51 16.85
C ARG A 101 -5.72 -1.34 18.37
N GLU A 102 -6.45 -0.39 18.95
CA GLU A 102 -6.59 -0.29 20.40
C GLU A 102 -7.16 -1.60 20.97
N PRO A 103 -6.69 -2.03 22.16
CA PRO A 103 -7.04 -3.33 22.72
C PRO A 103 -8.55 -3.44 22.98
N PHE A 104 -9.14 -4.58 22.61
CA PHE A 104 -10.56 -4.84 22.85
C PHE A 104 -10.89 -4.75 24.36
N PRO A 105 -12.06 -4.21 24.75
CA PRO A 105 -12.48 -4.23 26.14
C PRO A 105 -12.66 -5.67 26.60
N PRO A 106 -12.11 -6.08 27.76
CA PRO A 106 -12.15 -7.45 28.20
C PRO A 106 -13.61 -7.89 28.47
N PRO A 107 -14.05 -9.09 28.03
CA PRO A 107 -15.40 -9.59 28.26
C PRO A 107 -15.69 -9.90 29.74
N VAL A 108 -14.65 -9.93 30.58
CA VAL A 108 -14.74 -10.15 32.03
C VAL A 108 -13.90 -9.09 32.77
N LYS A 109 -14.48 -8.43 33.77
CA LYS A 109 -13.79 -7.54 34.72
C LYS A 109 -12.90 -8.35 35.68
N LEU A 110 -12.05 -9.22 35.15
CA LEU A 110 -11.04 -9.91 35.94
C LEU A 110 -9.80 -9.04 35.96
N GLY A 111 -9.39 -8.63 37.17
CA GLY A 111 -8.26 -7.74 37.36
C GLY A 111 -7.01 -8.25 36.63
N ARG A 112 -6.48 -7.40 35.73
CA ARG A 112 -5.18 -7.54 35.06
C ARG A 112 -5.09 -8.51 33.85
N LEU A 113 -6.11 -8.55 32.99
CA LEU A 113 -5.93 -8.98 31.60
C LEU A 113 -5.86 -7.76 30.67
N GLN A 114 -4.64 -7.33 30.32
CA GLN A 114 -4.45 -6.38 29.22
C GLN A 114 -4.48 -7.18 27.91
N MET A 115 -5.49 -6.94 27.08
CA MET A 115 -5.53 -7.54 25.73
C MET A 115 -4.43 -6.90 24.87
N MET A 116 -3.73 -7.72 24.07
CA MET A 116 -2.70 -7.25 23.15
C MET A 116 -3.36 -6.46 22.01
N SER A 117 -2.73 -5.37 21.55
CA SER A 117 -3.14 -4.73 20.30
C SER A 117 -2.98 -5.74 19.16
N THR A 118 -4.00 -5.86 18.32
CA THR A 118 -3.96 -6.72 17.12
C THR A 118 -3.71 -5.86 15.89
N ILE A 119 -3.10 -6.43 14.86
CA ILE A 119 -3.00 -5.78 13.55
C ILE A 119 -4.41 -5.47 13.06
N THR A 120 -4.62 -4.28 12.46
CA THR A 120 -5.92 -3.90 11.90
C THR A 120 -6.31 -4.85 10.77
N GLN A 121 -7.08 -5.88 11.06
CA GLN A 121 -7.68 -6.76 10.05
C GLN A 121 -9.05 -6.21 9.64
N GLY A 122 -9.22 -5.98 8.33
CA GLY A 122 -10.48 -5.58 7.72
C GLY A 122 -10.64 -4.07 7.46
N HIS A 123 -11.37 -3.75 6.40
CA HIS A 123 -11.61 -2.41 5.86
C HIS A 123 -12.33 -1.42 6.81
N ARG A 124 -12.87 -1.88 7.95
CA ARG A 124 -14.00 -1.20 8.62
C ARG A 124 -13.67 -0.35 9.85
N GLN A 125 -12.41 -0.28 10.30
CA GLN A 125 -12.12 0.21 11.67
C GLN A 125 -11.09 1.36 11.72
N SER A 126 -10.16 1.45 10.76
CA SER A 126 -9.27 2.60 10.60
C SER A 126 -9.29 3.07 9.14
N THR A 127 -10.19 4.00 8.82
CA THR A 127 -10.32 4.59 7.46
C THR A 127 -8.98 5.10 6.94
N ALA A 128 -8.12 5.62 7.81
CA ALA A 128 -6.78 6.09 7.46
C ALA A 128 -5.84 4.96 6.99
N CYS A 129 -5.83 3.80 7.65
CA CYS A 129 -5.01 2.65 7.26
C CYS A 129 -5.47 2.10 5.90
N ALA A 130 -6.78 1.96 5.72
CA ALA A 130 -7.35 1.53 4.45
C ALA A 130 -7.02 2.53 3.32
N ILE A 131 -7.14 3.84 3.56
CA ILE A 131 -6.79 4.86 2.55
C ILE A 131 -5.30 4.80 2.20
N LEU A 132 -4.42 4.70 3.20
CA LEU A 132 -2.97 4.60 2.96
C LEU A 132 -2.60 3.35 2.18
N PHE A 133 -3.16 2.20 2.55
CA PHE A 133 -2.97 0.94 1.83
C PHE A 133 -3.46 1.04 0.38
N MET A 134 -4.66 1.57 0.16
CA MET A 134 -5.25 1.71 -1.18
C MET A 134 -4.44 2.69 -2.05
N ALA A 135 -3.98 3.80 -1.48
CA ALA A 135 -3.13 4.77 -2.15
C ALA A 135 -1.77 4.15 -2.51
N LEU A 136 -1.11 3.47 -1.56
CA LEU A 136 0.16 2.77 -1.78
C LEU A 136 0.02 1.73 -2.88
N TYR A 137 -0.99 0.87 -2.79
CA TYR A 137 -1.23 -0.19 -3.76
C TYR A 137 -1.44 0.38 -5.17
N PHE A 138 -2.38 1.32 -5.32
CA PHE A 138 -2.68 1.93 -6.61
C PHE A 138 -1.47 2.67 -7.20
N CYS A 139 -0.79 3.49 -6.40
CA CYS A 139 0.37 4.27 -6.86
C CYS A 139 1.57 3.38 -7.20
N CYS A 140 1.82 2.31 -6.45
CA CYS A 140 2.87 1.34 -6.79
C CYS A 140 2.57 0.63 -8.11
N MET A 141 1.35 0.13 -8.30
CA MET A 141 0.97 -0.53 -9.55
C MET A 141 1.01 0.45 -10.74
N ALA A 142 0.60 1.70 -10.54
CA ALA A 142 0.72 2.76 -11.54
C ALA A 142 2.17 3.07 -11.88
N ALA A 143 3.06 3.14 -10.89
CA ALA A 143 4.48 3.35 -11.11
C ALA A 143 5.10 2.23 -11.98
N PHE A 144 4.77 0.97 -11.70
CA PHE A 144 5.20 -0.15 -12.54
C PHE A 144 4.66 -0.04 -13.98
N ALA A 145 3.40 0.32 -14.16
CA ALA A 145 2.81 0.47 -15.49
C ALA A 145 3.48 1.62 -16.28
N TRP A 146 3.77 2.74 -15.63
CA TRP A 146 4.52 3.86 -16.23
C TRP A 146 5.95 3.48 -16.58
N TRP A 147 6.64 2.73 -15.72
CA TRP A 147 7.96 2.17 -16.00
C TRP A 147 7.94 1.24 -17.23
N SER A 148 6.95 0.35 -17.33
CA SER A 148 6.77 -0.50 -18.51
C SER A 148 6.50 0.31 -19.79
N CYS A 149 5.70 1.37 -19.71
CA CYS A 149 5.47 2.27 -20.84
C CYS A 149 6.76 2.96 -21.29
N LEU A 150 7.60 3.40 -20.35
CA LEU A 150 8.91 4.00 -20.65
C LEU A 150 9.84 2.98 -21.33
N ALA A 151 9.92 1.76 -20.79
CA ALA A 151 10.71 0.68 -21.38
C ALA A 151 10.25 0.32 -22.80
N PHE A 152 8.93 0.26 -23.01
CA PHE A 152 8.36 0.01 -24.34
C PHE A 152 8.63 1.17 -25.31
N ALA A 153 8.47 2.42 -24.88
CA ALA A 153 8.81 3.59 -25.69
C ALA A 153 10.30 3.60 -26.08
N TRP A 154 11.18 3.21 -25.15
CA TRP A 154 12.61 3.05 -25.43
C TRP A 154 12.87 1.95 -26.47
N PHE A 155 12.18 0.81 -26.36
CA PHE A 155 12.25 -0.25 -27.37
C PHE A 155 11.76 0.20 -28.75
N LEU A 156 10.66 0.96 -28.82
CA LEU A 156 10.16 1.52 -30.09
C LEU A 156 11.17 2.51 -30.71
N ALA A 157 11.79 3.35 -29.89
CA ALA A 157 12.77 4.32 -30.34
C ALA A 157 14.06 3.64 -30.83
N ALA A 158 14.62 2.71 -30.05
CA ALA A 158 15.89 2.05 -30.36
C ALA A 158 15.75 0.92 -31.40
N GLY A 159 14.71 0.10 -31.30
CA GLY A 159 14.50 -1.08 -32.14
C GLY A 159 13.74 -0.80 -33.43
N LEU A 160 12.71 0.04 -33.37
CA LEU A 160 11.82 0.34 -34.51
C LEU A 160 12.04 1.74 -35.10
N LYS A 161 13.01 2.50 -34.57
CA LYS A 161 13.38 3.86 -35.03
C LYS A 161 12.20 4.83 -35.10
N TRP A 162 11.21 4.67 -34.22
CA TRP A 162 10.11 5.62 -34.14
C TRP A 162 10.61 7.00 -33.71
N GLY A 163 10.20 8.04 -34.45
CA GLY A 163 10.45 9.42 -34.06
C GLY A 163 9.60 9.85 -32.87
N HIS A 164 10.04 10.89 -32.15
CA HIS A 164 9.31 11.43 -30.99
C HIS A 164 7.87 11.85 -31.35
N GLU A 165 7.63 12.38 -32.54
CA GLU A 165 6.29 12.76 -33.03
C GLU A 165 5.34 11.55 -33.18
N ALA A 166 5.86 10.39 -33.59
CA ALA A 166 5.07 9.18 -33.74
C ALA A 166 4.64 8.61 -32.37
N ILE A 167 5.53 8.67 -31.37
CA ILE A 167 5.24 8.26 -29.99
C ILE A 167 4.26 9.24 -29.35
N GLU A 168 4.45 10.55 -29.56
CA GLU A 168 3.58 11.60 -29.03
C GLU A 168 2.14 11.48 -29.56
N ASN A 169 1.96 11.14 -30.84
CA ASN A 169 0.64 10.89 -31.42
C ASN A 169 -0.09 9.70 -30.77
N LYS A 170 0.65 8.76 -30.15
CA LYS A 170 0.12 7.59 -29.43
C LYS A 170 0.08 7.78 -27.91
N SER A 171 0.40 8.96 -27.39
CA SER A 171 0.42 9.29 -25.95
C SER A 171 -0.88 8.92 -25.21
N HIS A 172 -2.04 9.11 -25.86
CA HIS A 172 -3.34 8.75 -25.29
C HIS A 172 -3.47 7.25 -24.95
N LEU A 173 -2.90 6.36 -25.77
CA LEU A 173 -2.89 4.91 -25.49
C LEU A 173 -1.99 4.59 -24.30
N PHE A 174 -0.82 5.23 -24.21
CA PHE A 174 0.08 5.04 -23.07
C PHE A 174 -0.59 5.43 -21.75
N HIS A 175 -1.27 6.57 -21.72
CA HIS A 175 -2.06 6.97 -20.55
C HIS A 175 -3.17 5.99 -20.22
N LEU A 176 -3.96 5.58 -21.21
CA LEU A 176 -5.06 4.64 -20.99
C LEU A 176 -4.56 3.32 -20.39
N VAL A 177 -3.51 2.74 -20.98
CA VAL A 177 -2.94 1.47 -20.50
C VAL A 177 -2.31 1.65 -19.11
N ALA A 178 -1.54 2.72 -18.91
CA ALA A 178 -0.86 2.97 -17.64
C ALA A 178 -1.82 3.19 -16.46
N TRP A 179 -3.01 3.73 -16.70
CA TRP A 179 -4.03 3.94 -15.64
C TRP A 179 -5.05 2.81 -15.54
N ALA A 180 -5.43 2.18 -16.65
CA ALA A 180 -6.41 1.11 -16.66
C ALA A 180 -5.89 -0.17 -15.98
N ILE A 181 -4.61 -0.53 -16.18
CA ILE A 181 -4.02 -1.73 -15.56
C ILE A 181 -4.06 -1.63 -14.02
N PRO A 182 -3.52 -0.57 -13.37
CA PRO A 182 -3.62 -0.41 -11.93
C PRO A 182 -5.06 -0.36 -11.44
N ALA A 183 -5.96 0.33 -12.16
CA ALA A 183 -7.37 0.42 -11.77
C ALA A 183 -8.04 -0.96 -11.73
N LEU A 184 -7.84 -1.80 -12.76
CA LEU A 184 -8.38 -3.16 -12.81
C LEU A 184 -7.80 -4.05 -11.70
N GLN A 185 -6.51 -3.92 -11.39
CA GLN A 185 -5.86 -4.66 -10.31
C GLN A 185 -6.43 -4.26 -8.94
N THR A 186 -6.57 -2.96 -8.70
CA THR A 186 -7.18 -2.43 -7.46
C THR A 186 -8.63 -2.89 -7.30
N ILE A 187 -9.43 -2.85 -8.37
CA ILE A 187 -10.81 -3.37 -8.35
C ILE A 187 -10.82 -4.86 -8.02
N SER A 188 -9.90 -5.64 -8.59
CA SER A 188 -9.80 -7.09 -8.32
C SER A 188 -9.45 -7.37 -6.86
N VAL A 189 -8.50 -6.61 -6.28
CA VAL A 189 -8.13 -6.76 -4.86
C VAL A 189 -9.29 -6.35 -3.94
N LEU A 190 -10.00 -5.27 -4.26
CA LEU A 190 -11.20 -4.85 -3.53
C LEU A 190 -12.31 -5.90 -3.58
N ALA A 191 -12.54 -6.51 -4.75
CA ALA A 191 -13.53 -7.56 -4.93
C ALA A 191 -13.19 -8.83 -4.12
N LEU A 192 -11.90 -9.09 -3.86
CA LEU A 192 -11.44 -10.27 -3.12
C LEU A 192 -11.38 -10.07 -1.59
N ALA A 193 -11.56 -8.84 -1.08
CA ALA A 193 -11.66 -8.50 0.35
C ALA A 193 -10.56 -9.06 1.29
N LYS A 194 -9.41 -9.49 0.75
CA LYS A 194 -8.23 -9.96 1.51
C LYS A 194 -7.17 -8.88 1.63
N VAL A 195 -7.51 -7.78 2.31
CA VAL A 195 -6.53 -6.76 2.66
C VAL A 195 -6.02 -7.06 4.07
N GLU A 196 -4.85 -7.67 4.14
CA GLU A 196 -4.08 -7.82 5.38
C GLU A 196 -3.03 -6.70 5.42
N GLY A 197 -2.91 -6.00 6.55
CA GLY A 197 -1.87 -5.01 6.77
C GLY A 197 -0.61 -5.68 7.29
N GLU A 198 0.57 -5.27 6.79
CA GLU A 198 1.89 -5.64 7.32
C GLU A 198 2.57 -4.45 8.00
#